data_AF-A0A382YSZ6-F1
#
_entry.id   AF-A0A382YSZ6-F1
#
_cell.length_a   1.000
_cell.length_b   1.000
_cell.length_c   1.000
_cell.angle_alpha   90.00
_cell.angle_beta   90.00
_cell.angle_gamma   90.00
#
_symmetry.space_group_name_H-M   'P 1'
#
loop_
_entity.id
_entity.type
_entity.pdbx_description
1 polymer ?
#
loop_
_entity_poly.entity_id
_entity_poly.type
_entity_poly.pdbx_seq_one_letter_code
_entity_poly.pdbx_strand_id
1 'polypeptide(L)'
;VGDPGGENPFKIVPAEKQREALNFILTRILAEDAFDFDPDLLNKLAPERGWDFTGSVWRMSRIDYPIHDYVRWIQSGSIFRLHHPRVFARIRDNELKFIKGESVYTLAEHFQKITKSLWLELNKNQNINSFRRDLQKSHVVLLTIILLNEKGYFHSDAVALARASLREMHSNIKESLATVLFDDYTQAHLSECANKIQSAYKAQTVLN
;
A
#
# COMPACT_ATOMS: atom_id res chain seq x y z
N VAL A 1 -1.49 -40.08 -12.82
CA VAL A 1 -0.43 -39.04 -12.86
C VAL A 1 0.19 -39.02 -11.47
N GLY A 2 1.53 -39.16 -11.37
CA GLY A 2 2.25 -39.26 -10.10
C GLY A 2 2.63 -40.70 -9.73
N ASP A 3 3.67 -40.83 -8.91
CA ASP A 3 4.14 -42.10 -8.35
C ASP A 3 3.19 -42.57 -7.22
N PRO A 4 2.89 -43.88 -7.10
CA PRO A 4 2.06 -44.40 -6.02
C PRO A 4 2.63 -44.04 -4.64
N GLY A 5 1.88 -43.27 -3.84
CA GLY A 5 2.30 -42.82 -2.50
C GLY A 5 3.08 -41.50 -2.46
N GLY A 6 3.34 -40.86 -3.61
CA GLY A 6 3.97 -39.55 -3.67
C GLY A 6 3.02 -38.43 -3.23
N GLU A 7 3.52 -37.47 -2.44
CA GLU A 7 2.76 -36.26 -2.15
C GLU A 7 2.63 -35.36 -3.39
N ASN A 8 1.59 -34.51 -3.41
CA ASN A 8 1.50 -33.48 -4.43
C ASN A 8 2.72 -32.55 -4.37
N PRO A 9 3.42 -32.31 -5.51
CA PRO A 9 4.63 -31.49 -5.54
C PRO A 9 4.36 -30.02 -5.18
N PHE A 10 3.12 -29.56 -5.37
CA PHE A 10 2.67 -28.24 -4.95
C PHE A 10 1.52 -28.36 -3.96
N LYS A 11 1.73 -27.86 -2.75
CA LYS A 11 0.69 -27.62 -1.75
C LYS A 11 0.47 -26.10 -1.62
N ILE A 12 -0.80 -25.70 -1.67
CA ILE A 12 -1.18 -24.28 -1.54
C ILE A 12 -0.98 -23.87 -0.08
N VAL A 13 -0.57 -22.62 0.13
CA VAL A 13 -0.52 -22.05 1.47
C VAL A 13 -1.96 -21.87 1.99
N PRO A 14 -2.31 -22.39 3.18
CA PRO A 14 -3.66 -22.23 3.73
C PRO A 14 -4.10 -20.76 3.76
N ALA A 15 -5.37 -20.50 3.49
CA ALA A 15 -5.91 -19.13 3.44
C ALA A 15 -5.67 -18.37 4.76
N GLU A 16 -5.83 -19.02 5.90
CA GLU A 16 -5.56 -18.40 7.21
C GLU A 16 -4.13 -17.91 7.34
N LYS A 17 -3.15 -18.68 6.87
CA LYS A 17 -1.73 -18.26 6.89
C LYS A 17 -1.47 -17.09 5.96
N GLN A 18 -2.19 -16.99 4.84
CA GLN A 18 -2.12 -15.83 3.95
C GLN A 18 -2.70 -14.57 4.61
N ARG A 19 -3.83 -14.70 5.32
CA ARG A 19 -4.46 -13.62 6.09
C ARG A 19 -3.58 -13.16 7.25
N GLU A 20 -2.99 -14.10 7.99
CA GLU A 20 -2.05 -13.83 9.07
C GLU A 20 -0.86 -13.03 8.56
N ALA A 21 -0.24 -13.46 7.45
CA ALA A 21 0.89 -12.76 6.85
C ALA A 21 0.52 -11.35 6.39
N LEU A 22 -0.65 -11.17 5.76
CA LEU A 22 -1.13 -9.84 5.38
C LEU A 22 -1.34 -8.96 6.63
N ASN A 23 -2.06 -9.48 7.63
CA ASN A 23 -2.33 -8.74 8.87
C ASN A 23 -1.05 -8.35 9.60
N PHE A 24 -0.03 -9.19 9.59
CA PHE A 24 1.28 -8.88 10.16
C PHE A 24 1.89 -7.64 9.50
N ILE A 25 1.91 -7.57 8.16
CA ILE A 25 2.44 -6.41 7.42
C ILE A 25 1.58 -5.16 7.68
N LEU A 26 0.25 -5.32 7.64
CA LEU A 26 -0.69 -4.23 7.91
C LEU A 26 -0.48 -3.63 9.31
N THR A 27 -0.17 -4.45 10.30
CA THR A 27 -0.02 -4.02 11.69
C THR A 27 1.39 -3.51 12.00
N ARG A 28 2.44 -4.15 11.47
CA ARG A 28 3.83 -3.88 11.89
C ARG A 28 4.56 -2.87 11.02
N ILE A 29 4.08 -2.62 9.80
CA ILE A 29 4.73 -1.72 8.86
C ILE A 29 3.77 -0.62 8.42
N LEU A 30 2.50 -0.96 8.22
CA LEU A 30 1.53 -0.09 7.57
C LEU A 30 0.48 0.48 8.53
N ALA A 31 0.60 0.29 9.85
CA ALA A 31 -0.32 0.90 10.81
C ALA A 31 -0.04 2.40 10.95
N GLU A 32 -1.02 3.16 11.46
CA GLU A 32 -0.88 4.60 11.69
C GLU A 32 0.23 4.94 12.69
N ASP A 33 0.49 4.03 13.62
CA ASP A 33 1.42 4.10 14.75
C ASP A 33 2.59 3.11 14.62
N ALA A 34 2.79 2.49 13.45
CA ALA A 34 3.89 1.53 13.22
C ALA A 34 5.28 2.17 13.34
N PHE A 35 5.36 3.49 13.17
CA PHE A 35 6.58 4.27 13.28
C PHE A 35 6.39 5.38 14.30
N ASP A 36 6.86 5.12 15.51
CA ASP A 36 6.89 6.06 16.62
C ASP A 36 8.34 6.19 17.10
N PHE A 37 8.90 7.39 16.97
CA PHE A 37 10.31 7.65 17.23
C PHE A 37 10.45 8.71 18.31
N ASP A 38 11.34 8.44 19.26
CA ASP A 38 11.71 9.42 20.26
C ASP A 38 12.41 10.63 19.60
N PRO A 39 11.98 11.87 19.89
CA PRO A 39 12.59 13.07 19.30
C PRO A 39 14.08 13.23 19.62
N ASP A 40 14.52 12.84 20.82
CA ASP A 40 15.94 12.91 21.20
C ASP A 40 16.76 11.87 20.41
N LEU A 41 16.20 10.69 20.14
CA LEU A 41 16.80 9.74 19.18
C LEU A 41 16.90 10.34 17.77
N LEU A 42 15.83 10.92 17.22
CA LEU A 42 15.86 11.47 15.86
C LEU A 42 16.93 12.57 15.70
N ASN A 43 17.12 13.40 16.72
CA ASN A 43 18.16 14.43 16.73
C ASN A 43 19.59 13.87 16.85
N LYS A 44 19.74 12.59 17.24
CA LYS A 44 21.02 11.87 17.29
C LYS A 44 21.33 11.07 16.03
N LEU A 45 20.39 10.94 15.09
CA LEU A 45 20.59 10.23 13.82
C LEU A 45 21.28 11.08 12.73
N ALA A 46 21.83 12.25 13.09
CA ALA A 46 22.55 13.07 12.14
C ALA A 46 23.70 12.26 11.50
N PRO A 47 23.90 12.38 10.17
CA PRO A 47 24.97 11.67 9.47
C PRO A 47 26.35 12.02 10.04
N GLU A 48 27.30 11.08 9.92
CA GLU A 48 28.69 11.31 10.28
C GLU A 48 29.26 12.47 9.46
N ARG A 49 29.94 13.39 10.14
CA ARG A 49 30.50 14.62 9.56
C ARG A 49 32.03 14.67 9.63
N GLY A 50 32.64 13.65 10.23
CA GLY A 50 34.06 13.42 10.21
C GLY A 50 34.58 13.22 8.79
N TRP A 51 35.86 13.54 8.62
CA TRP A 51 36.55 13.26 7.38
C TRP A 51 36.59 11.75 7.12
N ASP A 52 36.25 11.36 5.90
CA ASP A 52 36.43 10.00 5.42
C ASP A 52 37.24 10.00 4.10
N PHE A 53 37.77 8.83 3.74
CA PHE A 53 38.53 8.69 2.49
C PHE A 53 37.65 8.80 1.23
N THR A 54 36.32 8.78 1.38
CA THR A 54 35.41 8.88 0.24
C THR A 54 35.03 10.32 -0.10
N GLY A 55 35.21 11.27 0.81
CA GLY A 55 34.74 12.65 0.70
C GLY A 55 33.24 12.78 0.89
N SER A 56 32.61 11.93 1.70
CA SER A 56 31.15 11.92 1.92
C SER A 56 30.65 13.27 2.43
N VAL A 57 31.35 13.89 3.37
CA VAL A 57 31.01 15.20 3.96
C VAL A 57 30.85 16.32 2.93
N TRP A 58 31.61 16.28 1.82
CA TRP A 58 31.56 17.30 0.76
C TRP A 58 30.45 17.05 -0.27
N ARG A 59 29.82 15.88 -0.24
CA ARG A 59 28.75 15.46 -1.16
C ARG A 59 27.39 15.34 -0.47
N MET A 60 27.30 15.71 0.81
CA MET A 60 26.05 15.67 1.55
C MET A 60 25.06 16.73 1.02
N SER A 61 23.84 16.28 0.71
CA SER A 61 22.76 17.17 0.25
C SER A 61 21.97 17.81 1.40
N ARG A 62 21.98 17.20 2.59
CA ARG A 62 21.34 17.69 3.82
C ARG A 62 22.11 17.21 5.06
N ILE A 63 21.96 17.93 6.17
CA ILE A 63 22.68 17.69 7.43
C ILE A 63 21.82 17.02 8.50
N ASP A 64 20.52 16.91 8.27
CA ASP A 64 19.53 16.30 9.17
C ASP A 64 19.07 14.94 8.63
N TYR A 65 18.49 14.11 9.51
CA TYR A 65 18.05 12.76 9.15
C TYR A 65 16.65 12.78 8.49
N PRO A 66 16.51 12.38 7.20
CA PRO A 66 15.26 12.47 6.45
C PRO A 66 14.27 11.35 6.82
N ILE A 67 13.77 11.33 8.06
CA ILE A 67 12.99 10.20 8.58
C ILE A 67 11.75 9.87 7.72
N HIS A 68 11.04 10.90 7.24
CA HIS A 68 9.88 10.71 6.35
C HIS A 68 10.23 9.97 5.07
N ASP A 69 11.39 10.22 4.48
CA ASP A 69 11.81 9.55 3.25
C ASP A 69 12.09 8.05 3.48
N TYR A 70 12.74 7.72 4.59
CA TYR A 70 13.01 6.32 4.96
C TYR A 70 11.72 5.56 5.29
N VAL A 71 10.85 6.13 6.12
CA VAL A 71 9.56 5.52 6.46
C VAL A 71 8.73 5.31 5.20
N ARG A 72 8.61 6.35 4.36
CA ARG A 72 7.92 6.27 3.06
C ARG A 72 8.53 5.19 2.17
N TRP A 73 9.85 5.05 2.10
CA TRP A 73 10.51 4.00 1.32
C TRP A 73 10.15 2.60 1.81
N ILE A 74 10.17 2.36 3.13
CA ILE A 74 9.81 1.06 3.73
C ILE A 74 8.33 0.73 3.46
N GLN A 75 7.43 1.68 3.72
CA GLN A 75 5.99 1.48 3.57
C GLN A 75 5.59 1.34 2.10
N SER A 76 6.10 2.22 1.23
CA SER A 76 5.82 2.14 -0.22
C SER A 76 6.34 0.83 -0.82
N GLY A 77 7.58 0.44 -0.53
CA GLY A 77 8.15 -0.83 -0.99
C GLY A 77 7.30 -2.03 -0.58
N SER A 78 6.76 -2.01 0.64
CA SER A 78 5.86 -3.04 1.15
C SER A 78 4.54 -3.11 0.38
N ILE A 79 3.87 -1.98 0.14
CA ILE A 79 2.61 -1.98 -0.64
C ILE A 79 2.84 -2.37 -2.10
N PHE A 80 3.94 -1.94 -2.73
CA PHE A 80 4.29 -2.34 -4.10
C PHE A 80 4.52 -3.84 -4.19
N ARG A 81 5.13 -4.45 -3.17
CA ARG A 81 5.34 -5.90 -3.10
C ARG A 81 4.03 -6.66 -2.95
N LEU A 82 3.12 -6.19 -2.09
CA LEU A 82 1.79 -6.76 -1.92
C LEU A 82 0.97 -6.71 -3.22
N HIS A 83 1.12 -5.62 -3.99
CA HIS A 83 0.40 -5.43 -5.26
C HIS A 83 1.20 -5.86 -6.50
N HIS A 84 2.22 -6.69 -6.33
CA HIS A 84 3.04 -7.09 -7.47
C HIS A 84 2.21 -7.97 -8.44
N PRO A 85 2.32 -7.80 -9.78
CA PRO A 85 1.49 -8.56 -10.74
C PRO A 85 1.53 -10.08 -10.56
N ARG A 86 2.73 -10.63 -10.31
CA ARG A 86 2.92 -12.06 -10.00
C ARG A 86 2.26 -12.51 -8.69
N VAL A 87 2.05 -11.61 -7.72
CA VAL A 87 1.32 -11.94 -6.49
C VAL A 87 -0.16 -12.03 -6.82
N PHE A 88 -0.72 -11.07 -7.55
CA PHE A 88 -2.12 -11.10 -7.98
C PHE A 88 -2.47 -12.31 -8.82
N ALA A 89 -1.64 -12.63 -9.83
CA ALA A 89 -1.83 -13.83 -10.65
C ALA A 89 -1.83 -15.10 -9.78
N ARG A 90 -0.90 -15.20 -8.81
CA ARG A 90 -0.84 -16.35 -7.89
C ARG A 90 -2.06 -16.43 -6.98
N ILE A 91 -2.54 -15.32 -6.43
CA ILE A 91 -3.76 -15.32 -5.60
C ILE A 91 -4.92 -15.83 -6.44
N ARG A 92 -5.16 -15.22 -7.61
CA ARG A 92 -6.24 -15.60 -8.53
C ARG A 92 -6.18 -17.07 -8.93
N ASP A 93 -5.01 -17.56 -9.36
CA ASP A 93 -4.85 -18.94 -9.81
C ASP A 93 -5.00 -19.93 -8.65
N ASN A 94 -4.66 -19.54 -7.42
CA ASN A 94 -4.78 -20.39 -6.25
C ASN A 94 -6.24 -20.55 -5.81
N GLU A 95 -7.13 -19.59 -6.09
CA GLU A 95 -8.56 -19.69 -5.76
C GLU A 95 -9.18 -20.96 -6.37
N LEU A 96 -8.73 -21.38 -7.55
CA LEU A 96 -9.21 -22.59 -8.25
C LEU A 96 -8.63 -23.89 -7.71
N LYS A 97 -7.59 -23.82 -6.88
CA LYS A 97 -6.84 -25.01 -6.42
C LYS A 97 -7.22 -25.44 -5.01
N PHE A 98 -7.96 -24.62 -4.26
CA PHE A 98 -8.52 -25.00 -2.97
C PHE A 98 -9.58 -26.09 -3.11
N ILE A 99 -9.66 -26.98 -2.13
CA ILE A 99 -10.67 -28.04 -2.13
C ILE A 99 -12.03 -27.41 -1.83
N LYS A 100 -13.09 -27.93 -2.46
CA LYS A 100 -14.46 -27.44 -2.25
C LYS A 100 -14.82 -27.48 -0.75
N GLY A 101 -15.22 -26.33 -0.21
CA GLY A 101 -15.57 -26.17 1.20
C GLY A 101 -14.44 -25.65 2.08
N GLU A 102 -13.21 -25.57 1.57
CA GLU A 102 -12.12 -24.88 2.27
C GLU A 102 -12.27 -23.36 2.19
N SER A 103 -11.79 -22.67 3.21
CA SER A 103 -11.67 -21.22 3.16
C SER A 103 -10.64 -20.82 2.10
N VAL A 104 -11.03 -19.92 1.21
CA VAL A 104 -10.19 -19.38 0.13
C VAL A 104 -9.81 -17.94 0.44
N TYR A 105 -8.55 -17.58 0.19
CA TYR A 105 -8.09 -16.19 0.23
C TYR A 105 -8.14 -15.61 -1.17
N THR A 106 -9.00 -14.63 -1.39
CA THR A 106 -9.30 -14.12 -2.73
C THR A 106 -8.57 -12.81 -3.03
N LEU A 107 -8.43 -12.49 -4.32
CA LEU A 107 -7.87 -11.22 -4.74
C LEU A 107 -8.75 -10.04 -4.30
N ALA A 108 -10.07 -10.20 -4.30
CA ALA A 108 -11.00 -9.19 -3.80
C ALA A 108 -10.79 -8.90 -2.31
N GLU A 109 -10.66 -9.95 -1.49
CA GLU A 109 -10.37 -9.84 -0.06
C GLU A 109 -9.04 -9.09 0.18
N HIS A 110 -8.02 -9.38 -0.64
CA HIS A 110 -6.71 -8.74 -0.56
C HIS A 110 -6.78 -7.21 -0.73
N PHE A 111 -7.43 -6.73 -1.80
CA PHE A 111 -7.60 -5.30 -2.06
C PHE A 111 -8.42 -4.61 -0.96
N GLN A 112 -9.52 -5.25 -0.52
CA GLN A 112 -10.40 -4.70 0.51
C GLN A 112 -9.69 -4.56 1.85
N LYS A 113 -8.98 -5.61 2.32
CA LYS A 113 -8.24 -5.57 3.58
C LYS A 113 -7.18 -4.48 3.59
N ILE A 114 -6.41 -4.34 2.52
CA ILE A 114 -5.38 -3.30 2.43
C ILE A 114 -6.03 -1.91 2.42
N THR A 115 -7.00 -1.69 1.53
CA THR A 115 -7.67 -0.37 1.42
C THR A 115 -8.31 0.04 2.74
N LYS A 116 -9.07 -0.86 3.37
CA LYS A 116 -9.70 -0.58 4.67
C LYS A 116 -8.68 -0.26 5.76
N SER A 117 -7.56 -0.98 5.78
CA SER A 117 -6.51 -0.77 6.79
C SER A 117 -5.76 0.55 6.61
N LEU A 118 -5.53 0.98 5.36
CA LEU A 118 -4.75 2.19 5.07
C LEU A 118 -5.57 3.48 5.21
N TRP A 119 -6.89 3.39 5.13
CA TRP A 119 -7.83 4.51 5.19
C TRP A 119 -8.74 4.48 6.42
N LEU A 120 -8.27 3.83 7.49
CA LEU A 120 -9.06 3.61 8.71
C LEU A 120 -9.50 4.93 9.37
N GLU A 121 -8.69 5.98 9.24
CA GLU A 121 -8.91 7.29 9.86
C GLU A 121 -10.18 7.96 9.32
N LEU A 122 -10.56 7.70 8.07
CA LEU A 122 -11.82 8.17 7.49
C LEU A 122 -13.03 7.57 8.22
N ASN A 123 -12.95 6.30 8.63
CA ASN A 123 -14.02 5.66 9.39
C ASN A 123 -14.08 6.14 10.85
N LYS A 124 -12.95 6.63 11.37
CA LYS A 124 -12.83 7.14 12.74
C LYS A 124 -13.06 8.65 12.83
N ASN A 125 -13.22 9.35 11.71
CA ASN A 125 -13.25 10.81 11.62
C ASN A 125 -12.04 11.48 12.30
N GLN A 126 -10.85 10.92 12.10
CA GLN A 126 -9.61 11.37 12.75
C GLN A 126 -8.67 12.08 11.76
N ASN A 127 -7.88 13.02 12.28
CA ASN A 127 -6.78 13.61 11.53
C ASN A 127 -5.73 12.55 11.18
N ILE A 128 -5.08 12.74 10.03
CA ILE A 128 -4.15 11.76 9.46
C ILE A 128 -2.74 12.26 9.68
N ASN A 129 -1.90 11.49 10.39
CA ASN A 129 -0.52 11.91 10.67
C ASN A 129 0.37 11.93 9.40
N SER A 130 1.55 12.54 9.52
CA SER A 130 2.44 12.79 8.37
C SER A 130 2.89 11.52 7.63
N PHE A 131 3.33 10.47 8.33
CA PHE A 131 3.72 9.20 7.72
C PHE A 131 2.53 8.53 7.02
N ARG A 132 1.37 8.56 7.66
CA ARG A 132 0.14 7.98 7.13
C ARG A 132 -0.33 8.66 5.84
N ARG A 133 -0.21 9.99 5.76
CA ARG A 133 -0.52 10.75 4.53
C ARG A 133 0.39 10.33 3.37
N ASP A 134 1.69 10.17 3.60
CA ASP A 134 2.64 9.71 2.57
C ASP A 134 2.36 8.28 2.09
N LEU A 135 1.96 7.39 2.99
CA LEU A 135 1.54 6.03 2.67
C LEU A 135 0.26 6.01 1.83
N GLN A 136 -0.78 6.73 2.25
CA GLN A 136 -2.04 6.82 1.52
C GLN A 136 -1.85 7.41 0.11
N LYS A 137 -1.02 8.45 -0.03
CA LYS A 137 -0.64 9.00 -1.33
C LYS A 137 0.05 7.96 -2.20
N SER A 138 0.98 7.20 -1.63
CA SER A 138 1.68 6.11 -2.33
C SER A 138 0.70 5.00 -2.77
N HIS A 139 -0.32 4.71 -1.98
CA HIS A 139 -1.38 3.77 -2.32
C HIS A 139 -2.26 4.25 -3.50
N VAL A 140 -2.66 5.54 -3.52
CA VAL A 140 -3.38 6.12 -4.68
C VAL A 140 -2.56 6.02 -5.96
N VAL A 141 -1.26 6.31 -5.89
CA VAL A 141 -0.34 6.19 -7.03
C VAL A 141 -0.25 4.75 -7.52
N LEU A 142 -0.09 3.80 -6.60
CA LEU A 142 -0.02 2.37 -6.92
C LEU A 142 -1.30 1.87 -7.61
N LEU A 143 -2.47 2.19 -7.07
CA LEU A 143 -3.75 1.83 -7.69
C LEU A 143 -3.94 2.50 -9.05
N THR A 144 -3.44 3.72 -9.24
CA THR A 144 -3.43 4.41 -10.54
C THR A 144 -2.57 3.66 -11.56
N ILE A 145 -1.37 3.20 -11.17
CA ILE A 145 -0.50 2.39 -12.04
C ILE A 145 -1.21 1.10 -12.47
N ILE A 146 -1.89 0.43 -11.54
CA ILE A 146 -2.65 -0.79 -11.84
C ILE A 146 -3.84 -0.48 -12.76
N LEU A 147 -4.54 0.63 -12.53
CA LEU A 147 -5.70 1.04 -13.32
C LEU A 147 -5.34 1.35 -14.77
N LEU A 148 -4.26 2.11 -14.98
CA LEU A 148 -3.81 2.50 -16.32
C LEU A 148 -3.18 1.31 -17.05
N ASN A 149 -2.48 0.43 -16.32
CA ASN A 149 -1.88 -0.80 -16.85
C ASN A 149 -1.09 -0.61 -18.15
N GLU A 150 -0.37 0.50 -18.30
CA GLU A 150 0.29 0.90 -19.57
C GLU A 150 1.26 -0.15 -20.12
N LYS A 151 1.85 -0.96 -19.23
CA LYS A 151 2.78 -2.04 -19.59
C LYS A 151 2.10 -3.40 -19.80
N GLY A 152 0.80 -3.50 -19.55
CA GLY A 152 0.04 -4.75 -19.67
C GLY A 152 0.44 -5.84 -18.67
N TYR A 153 1.03 -5.48 -17.53
CA TYR A 153 1.49 -6.46 -16.53
C TYR A 153 0.36 -7.02 -15.67
N PHE A 154 -0.73 -6.27 -15.49
CA PHE A 154 -1.86 -6.67 -14.66
C PHE A 154 -2.95 -7.33 -15.49
N HIS A 155 -3.55 -8.40 -14.94
CA HIS A 155 -4.72 -9.05 -15.55
C HIS A 155 -6.00 -8.23 -15.31
N SER A 156 -7.04 -8.52 -16.09
CA SER A 156 -8.32 -7.78 -16.09
C SER A 156 -8.93 -7.63 -14.69
N ASP A 157 -8.92 -8.68 -13.87
CA ASP A 157 -9.54 -8.63 -12.53
C ASP A 157 -8.78 -7.69 -11.60
N ALA A 158 -7.45 -7.64 -11.68
CA ALA A 158 -6.64 -6.70 -10.89
C ALA A 158 -6.94 -5.25 -11.29
N VAL A 159 -7.09 -4.98 -12.60
CA VAL A 159 -7.48 -3.66 -13.10
C VAL A 159 -8.88 -3.28 -12.62
N ALA A 160 -9.83 -4.23 -12.66
CA ALA A 160 -11.20 -4.02 -12.19
C ALA A 160 -11.27 -3.75 -10.69
N LEU A 161 -10.52 -4.51 -9.87
CA LEU A 161 -10.46 -4.33 -8.42
C LEU A 161 -9.75 -3.03 -8.02
N ALA A 162 -8.70 -2.63 -8.75
CA ALA A 162 -8.08 -1.33 -8.54
C ALA A 162 -9.05 -0.18 -8.86
N ARG A 163 -9.82 -0.29 -9.95
CA ARG A 163 -10.87 0.69 -10.30
C ARG A 163 -11.93 0.77 -9.20
N ALA A 164 -12.40 -0.37 -8.70
CA ALA A 164 -13.38 -0.43 -7.62
C ALA A 164 -12.86 0.22 -6.34
N SER A 165 -11.62 -0.11 -5.94
CA SER A 165 -10.97 0.46 -4.74
C SER A 165 -10.80 1.98 -4.85
N LEU A 166 -10.33 2.49 -5.99
CA LEU A 166 -10.22 3.93 -6.24
C LEU A 166 -11.58 4.63 -6.16
N ARG A 167 -12.65 3.99 -6.64
CA ARG A 167 -13.99 4.57 -6.67
C ARG A 167 -14.55 4.69 -5.26
N GLU A 168 -14.43 3.62 -4.49
CA GLU A 168 -14.83 3.59 -3.08
C GLU A 168 -14.04 4.63 -2.27
N MET A 169 -12.71 4.64 -2.41
CA MET A 169 -11.85 5.61 -1.75
C MET A 169 -12.25 7.06 -2.09
N HIS A 170 -12.45 7.38 -3.37
CA HIS A 170 -12.87 8.71 -3.77
C HIS A 170 -14.20 9.12 -3.14
N SER A 171 -15.18 8.20 -3.09
CA SER A 171 -16.47 8.45 -2.43
C SER A 171 -16.28 8.76 -0.94
N ASN A 172 -15.56 7.90 -0.22
CA ASN A 172 -15.34 8.02 1.22
C ASN A 172 -14.57 9.31 1.57
N ILE A 173 -13.58 9.67 0.77
CA ILE A 173 -12.82 10.93 0.93
C ILE A 173 -13.75 12.14 0.77
N LYS A 174 -14.58 12.16 -0.28
CA LYS A 174 -15.49 13.28 -0.54
C LYS A 174 -16.55 13.43 0.55
N GLU A 175 -17.07 12.31 1.05
CA GLU A 175 -18.01 12.30 2.17
C GLU A 175 -17.36 12.81 3.46
N SER A 176 -16.15 12.33 3.78
CA SER A 176 -15.40 12.77 4.97
C SER A 176 -15.10 14.27 4.92
N LEU A 177 -14.65 14.79 3.77
CA LEU A 177 -14.38 16.21 3.57
C LEU A 177 -15.64 17.10 3.70
N ALA A 178 -16.83 16.54 3.48
CA ALA A 178 -18.09 17.27 3.60
C ALA A 178 -18.67 17.24 5.01
N THR A 179 -18.30 16.25 5.82
CA THR A 179 -18.96 15.95 7.11
C THR A 179 -18.07 16.19 8.33
N VAL A 180 -16.74 16.18 8.15
CA VAL A 180 -15.77 16.28 9.25
C VAL A 180 -14.92 17.53 9.07
N LEU A 181 -14.72 18.27 10.16
CA LEU A 181 -13.76 19.36 10.23
C LEU A 181 -12.38 18.80 10.61
N PHE A 182 -11.54 18.60 9.61
CA PHE A 182 -10.16 18.16 9.78
C PHE A 182 -9.20 19.34 10.01
N ASP A 183 -7.98 19.04 10.45
CA ASP A 183 -6.87 19.99 10.41
C ASP A 183 -6.47 20.33 8.96
N ASP A 184 -5.75 21.45 8.79
CA ASP A 184 -5.36 21.97 7.47
C ASP A 184 -4.57 20.93 6.66
N TYR A 185 -3.70 20.17 7.31
CA TYR A 185 -2.87 19.15 6.65
C TYR A 185 -3.70 17.99 6.11
N THR A 186 -4.62 17.47 6.91
CA THR A 186 -5.50 16.37 6.55
C THR A 186 -6.47 16.83 5.47
N GLN A 187 -7.04 18.02 5.60
CA GLN A 187 -7.95 18.58 4.60
C GLN A 187 -7.27 18.78 3.23
N ALA A 188 -6.05 19.33 3.21
CA ALA A 188 -5.27 19.51 1.99
C ALA A 188 -4.88 18.15 1.36
N HIS A 189 -4.44 17.19 2.18
CA HIS A 189 -4.05 15.86 1.73
C HIS A 189 -5.22 15.07 1.11
N LEU A 190 -6.36 15.04 1.79
CA LEU A 190 -7.55 14.34 1.31
C LEU A 190 -8.07 14.98 0.01
N SER A 191 -8.05 16.31 -0.09
CA SER A 191 -8.41 17.03 -1.31
C SER A 191 -7.49 16.68 -2.48
N GLU A 192 -6.18 16.64 -2.25
CA GLU A 192 -5.19 16.23 -3.26
C GLU A 192 -5.37 14.76 -3.67
N CYS A 193 -5.65 13.86 -2.73
CA CYS A 193 -5.92 12.46 -3.05
C CYS A 193 -7.17 12.31 -3.93
N ALA A 194 -8.27 13.00 -3.60
CA ALA A 194 -9.47 13.02 -4.44
C ALA A 194 -9.18 13.53 -5.86
N ASN A 195 -8.43 14.63 -5.98
CA ASN A 195 -8.04 15.20 -7.27
C ASN A 195 -7.17 14.24 -8.11
N LYS A 196 -6.23 13.53 -7.47
CA LYS A 196 -5.39 12.52 -8.13
C LYS A 196 -6.22 11.36 -8.65
N ILE A 197 -7.15 10.83 -7.85
CA ILE A 197 -8.04 9.75 -8.28
C ILE A 197 -8.88 10.18 -9.48
N GLN A 198 -9.43 11.41 -9.46
CA GLN A 198 -10.22 11.90 -10.58
C GLN A 198 -9.36 12.11 -11.85
N SER A 199 -8.11 12.53 -11.69
CA SER A 199 -7.17 12.66 -12.81
C SER A 199 -6.80 11.29 -13.41
N ALA A 200 -6.66 10.26 -12.58
CA ALA A 200 -6.43 8.90 -13.03
C ALA A 200 -7.56 8.38 -13.93
N TYR A 201 -8.82 8.68 -13.58
CA TYR A 201 -9.97 8.32 -14.44
C TYR A 201 -9.95 9.04 -15.78
N LYS A 202 -9.60 10.33 -15.79
CA LYS A 202 -9.46 11.09 -17.06
C LYS A 202 -8.38 10.49 -17.94
N ALA A 203 -7.22 10.16 -17.37
CA ALA A 203 -6.12 9.52 -18.09
C ALA A 203 -6.52 8.16 -18.66
N GLN A 204 -7.24 7.35 -17.89
CA GLN A 204 -7.74 6.05 -18.37
C GLN A 204 -8.68 6.18 -19.58
N THR A 205 -9.54 7.20 -19.61
CA THR A 205 -10.42 7.45 -20.76
C THR A 205 -9.65 7.84 -22.03
N VAL A 206 -8.46 8.44 -21.91
CA VAL A 206 -7.62 8.82 -23.06
C VAL A 206 -6.84 7.62 -23.62
N LEU A 207 -6.51 6.63 -22.78
CA LEU A 207 -5.76 5.44 -23.19
C LEU A 207 -6.62 4.33 -23.82
N ASN A 208 -7.93 4.32 -23.56
CA ASN A 208 -8.88 3.35 -24.13
C ASN A 208 -9.50 3.89 -25.43
#